data_AF-A0A9P8FXG7-F1
#
_entry.id   AF-A0A9P8FXG7-F1
#
_cell.length_a   1.000
_cell.length_b   1.000
_cell.length_c   1.000
_cell.angle_alpha   90.00
_cell.angle_beta   90.00
_cell.angle_gamma   90.00
#
_symmetry.space_group_name_H-M   'P 1'
#
loop_
_entity.id
_entity.type
_entity.pdbx_description
1 polymer ?
#
loop_
_entity_poly.entity_id
_entity_poly.type
_entity_poly.pdbx_seq_one_letter_code
_entity_poly.pdbx_strand_id
1 'polypeptide(L)'
;MVVQLSYRKSLRWIPGEPSEPTSTLVLDVGNYFVDLRMLKATSIIDWAMAGKRTILSSSPLKCQWSKEICSQNTEAHDDIGEFEDLPNGDALEKGSMPNPDNNDEVQAYEEVWGSIEVKPSDQPAWILRSRDGNGITYVGKVGNWFQVLRKGGNGTFSVLREEKVEGQWVKRYAIGEELPSMAGSGEEAFSPEGWQQDMDVQVEGVTYTVYALEKV
;
A
#
# COMPACT_ATOMS: atom_id res chain seq x y z
N MET A 1 7.00 -11.08 9.05
CA MET A 1 7.02 -9.65 9.41
C MET A 1 5.60 -9.25 9.71
N VAL A 2 5.39 -8.40 10.70
CA VAL A 2 4.05 -8.01 11.15
C VAL A 2 3.73 -6.57 10.77
N VAL A 3 4.72 -5.67 10.79
CA VAL A 3 4.59 -4.31 10.27
C VAL A 3 5.82 -3.99 9.44
N GLN A 4 5.64 -3.51 8.22
CA GLN A 4 6.72 -3.06 7.35
C GLN A 4 6.32 -1.81 6.60
N LEU A 5 7.29 -0.92 6.40
CA LEU A 5 7.13 0.29 5.59
C LEU A 5 8.25 0.31 4.55
N SER A 6 7.87 0.17 3.29
CA SER A 6 8.82 -0.03 2.19
C SER A 6 8.67 1.07 1.14
N TYR A 7 9.78 1.46 0.55
CA TYR A 7 9.81 2.33 -0.63
C TYR A 7 10.59 1.65 -1.74
N ARG A 8 10.17 1.86 -2.99
CA ARG A 8 10.86 1.31 -4.14
C ARG A 8 12.02 2.24 -4.54
N LYS A 9 13.20 1.65 -4.72
CA LYS A 9 14.42 2.33 -5.18
C LYS A 9 14.56 2.28 -6.69
N SER A 10 14.11 1.19 -7.30
CA SER A 10 14.07 1.03 -8.75
C SER A 10 13.15 -0.10 -9.17
N LEU A 11 12.59 0.03 -10.37
CA LEU A 11 12.02 -1.05 -11.16
C LEU A 11 12.75 -1.14 -12.51
N ARG A 12 12.98 -2.36 -12.99
CA ARG A 12 13.25 -2.63 -14.41
C ARG A 12 12.39 -3.75 -14.93
N TRP A 13 11.91 -3.57 -16.14
CA TRP A 13 11.44 -4.66 -17.00
C TRP A 13 12.62 -5.22 -17.77
N ILE A 14 12.88 -6.53 -17.73
CA ILE A 14 14.07 -7.12 -18.35
C ILE A 14 13.92 -7.16 -19.88
N PRO A 15 14.92 -6.73 -20.68
CA PRO A 15 16.30 -6.36 -20.33
C PRO A 15 16.55 -4.83 -20.15
N GLY A 16 15.50 -4.03 -19.95
CA GLY A 16 15.60 -2.59 -19.74
C GLY A 16 16.41 -2.18 -18.52
N GLU A 17 16.81 -0.91 -18.51
CA GLU A 17 17.57 -0.30 -17.43
C GLU A 17 16.69 0.02 -16.21
N PRO A 18 17.23 -0.07 -14.97
CA PRO A 18 16.51 0.30 -13.77
C PRO A 18 16.22 1.80 -13.72
N SER A 19 14.98 2.13 -13.34
CA SER A 19 14.55 3.50 -13.12
C SER A 19 13.55 3.58 -11.96
N GLU A 20 13.34 4.78 -11.40
CA GLU A 20 12.32 4.98 -10.36
C GLU A 20 11.54 6.27 -10.60
N PRO A 21 10.60 6.26 -11.55
CA PRO A 21 9.81 7.44 -11.88
C PRO A 21 8.77 7.77 -10.81
N THR A 22 8.52 6.89 -9.84
CA THR A 22 7.45 7.06 -8.85
C THR A 22 7.96 7.35 -7.44
N SER A 23 7.11 8.00 -6.65
CA SER A 23 7.15 7.99 -5.19
C SER A 23 6.32 6.79 -4.71
N THR A 24 6.92 5.61 -4.75
CA THR A 24 6.29 4.37 -4.29
C THR A 24 6.44 4.21 -2.77
N LEU A 25 5.33 3.93 -2.10
CA LEU A 25 5.30 3.59 -0.68
C LEU A 25 4.29 2.46 -0.44
N VAL A 26 4.75 1.42 0.23
CA VAL A 26 3.94 0.26 0.62
C VAL A 26 3.86 0.20 2.14
N LEU A 27 2.62 0.13 2.65
CA LEU A 27 2.34 -0.16 4.05
C LEU A 27 1.97 -1.64 4.14
N ASP A 28 2.73 -2.45 4.87
CA ASP A 28 2.36 -3.83 5.21
C ASP A 28 2.02 -3.91 6.70
N VAL A 29 0.83 -4.45 7.03
CA VAL A 29 0.38 -4.71 8.40
C VAL A 29 -0.28 -6.08 8.45
N GLY A 30 0.24 -6.98 9.28
CA GLY A 30 -0.09 -8.39 9.32
C GLY A 30 0.11 -9.02 7.94
N ASN A 31 -1.00 -9.49 7.36
CA ASN A 31 -1.04 -10.07 6.01
C ASN A 31 -1.65 -9.11 4.97
N TYR A 32 -1.84 -7.84 5.29
CA TYR A 32 -2.50 -6.88 4.40
C TYR A 32 -1.53 -5.79 3.97
N PHE A 33 -1.77 -5.24 2.79
CA PHE A 33 -0.92 -4.20 2.23
C PHE A 33 -1.71 -3.07 1.58
N VAL A 34 -1.10 -1.88 1.56
CA VAL A 34 -1.54 -0.70 0.81
C VAL A 34 -0.36 -0.16 0.02
N ASP A 35 -0.35 -0.37 -1.30
CA ASP A 35 0.70 0.07 -2.24
C ASP A 35 0.18 1.24 -3.07
N LEU A 36 0.87 2.37 -2.98
CA LEU A 36 0.61 3.56 -3.79
C LEU A 36 1.87 4.02 -4.50
N ARG A 37 1.76 4.18 -5.82
CA ARG A 37 2.82 4.64 -6.71
C ARG A 37 2.33 5.89 -7.43
N MET A 38 2.98 7.01 -7.11
CA MET A 38 2.67 8.33 -7.68
C MET A 38 3.80 8.76 -8.60
N LEU A 39 3.52 9.17 -9.84
CA LEU A 39 4.55 9.71 -10.72
C LEU A 39 5.17 10.97 -10.11
N LYS A 40 6.49 11.01 -9.96
CA LYS A 40 7.20 12.16 -9.37
C LYS A 40 7.02 13.42 -10.20
N ALA A 41 7.00 13.28 -11.53
CA ALA A 41 6.96 14.41 -12.45
C ALA A 41 5.60 15.12 -12.50
N THR A 42 4.52 14.34 -12.43
CA THR A 42 3.15 14.84 -12.67
C THR A 42 2.24 14.73 -11.45
N SER A 43 2.68 14.00 -10.42
CA SER A 43 1.89 13.68 -9.23
C SER A 43 0.55 13.02 -9.56
N ILE A 44 0.45 12.28 -10.66
CA ILE A 44 -0.72 11.44 -10.98
C ILE A 44 -0.47 9.99 -10.52
N ILE A 45 -1.55 9.21 -10.42
CA ILE A 45 -1.49 7.79 -10.07
C ILE A 45 -0.77 7.05 -11.21
N ASP A 46 0.33 6.38 -10.88
CA ASP A 46 0.98 5.40 -11.75
C ASP A 46 0.31 4.04 -11.58
N TRP A 47 0.29 3.58 -10.33
CA TRP A 47 -0.36 2.35 -9.92
C TRP A 47 -0.74 2.43 -8.44
N ALA A 48 -1.95 2.01 -8.09
CA ALA A 48 -2.40 1.89 -6.72
C ALA A 48 -3.13 0.56 -6.52
N MET A 49 -2.82 -0.14 -5.44
CA MET A 49 -3.41 -1.44 -5.13
C MET A 49 -3.38 -1.74 -3.64
N ALA A 50 -4.34 -2.53 -3.19
CA ALA A 50 -4.41 -3.01 -1.83
C ALA A 50 -5.06 -4.40 -1.78
N GLY A 51 -4.71 -5.16 -0.75
CA GLY A 51 -5.21 -6.51 -0.60
C GLY A 51 -4.42 -7.30 0.43
N LYS A 52 -4.29 -8.61 0.17
CA LYS A 52 -3.68 -9.57 1.08
C LYS A 52 -2.39 -10.13 0.49
N ARG A 53 -1.33 -10.15 1.30
CA ARG A 53 -0.07 -10.84 1.05
C ARG A 53 -0.07 -12.21 1.71
N THR A 54 0.34 -13.23 0.97
CA THR A 54 0.52 -14.60 1.46
C THR A 54 1.96 -15.04 1.23
N ILE A 55 2.60 -15.61 2.25
CA ILE A 55 3.93 -16.21 2.12
C ILE A 55 3.76 -17.65 1.61
N LEU A 56 4.22 -17.91 0.39
CA LEU A 56 4.18 -19.23 -0.25
C LEU A 56 5.39 -20.10 0.12
N SER A 57 6.55 -19.48 0.34
CA SER A 57 7.79 -20.13 0.75
C SER A 57 8.61 -19.14 1.58
N SER A 58 9.36 -19.63 2.58
CA SER A 58 10.26 -18.81 3.40
C SER A 58 11.73 -18.92 3.01
N SER A 59 12.10 -19.88 2.15
CA SER A 59 13.49 -20.07 1.70
C SER A 59 13.55 -20.74 0.31
N PRO A 60 13.70 -19.99 -0.80
CA PRO A 60 13.73 -18.53 -0.84
C PRO A 60 12.36 -17.94 -0.44
N LEU A 61 12.36 -16.69 0.02
CA LEU A 61 11.13 -16.00 0.39
C LEU A 61 10.31 -15.76 -0.89
N LYS A 62 9.12 -16.35 -0.95
CA LYS A 62 8.20 -16.21 -2.08
C LYS A 62 6.85 -15.74 -1.56
N CYS A 63 6.35 -14.67 -2.15
CA CYS A 63 5.11 -14.02 -1.73
C CYS A 63 4.12 -13.97 -2.88
N GLN A 64 2.85 -13.97 -2.52
CA GLN A 64 1.72 -13.77 -3.42
C GLN A 64 0.92 -12.56 -2.93
N TRP A 65 0.54 -11.66 -3.84
CA TRP A 65 -0.32 -10.53 -3.54
C TRP A 65 -1.65 -10.68 -4.25
N SER A 66 -2.68 -11.02 -3.47
CA SER A 66 -4.07 -11.06 -3.93
C SER A 66 -4.68 -9.67 -3.78
N LYS A 67 -4.82 -8.97 -4.90
CA LYS A 67 -5.33 -7.59 -4.97
C LYS A 67 -6.85 -7.59 -4.88
N GLU A 68 -7.41 -6.87 -3.92
CA GLU A 68 -8.86 -6.62 -3.86
C GLU A 68 -9.23 -5.37 -4.68
N ILE A 69 -8.36 -4.36 -4.66
CA ILE A 69 -8.44 -3.19 -5.52
C ILE A 69 -7.13 -2.97 -6.27
N CYS A 70 -7.24 -2.52 -7.53
CA CYS A 70 -6.14 -2.22 -8.42
C CYS A 70 -6.58 -1.13 -9.40
N SER A 71 -5.77 -0.09 -9.57
CA SER A 71 -6.03 1.04 -10.48
C SER A 71 -5.74 0.72 -11.93
N GLN A 72 -4.77 -0.17 -12.18
CA GLN A 72 -4.55 -0.73 -13.51
C GLN A 72 -5.65 -1.76 -13.76
N ASN A 73 -6.33 -1.63 -14.90
CA ASN A 73 -7.48 -2.44 -15.28
C ASN A 73 -7.06 -3.83 -15.79
N THR A 74 -6.11 -4.46 -15.12
CA THR A 74 -5.78 -5.86 -15.33
C THR A 74 -6.82 -6.70 -14.61
N GLU A 75 -7.30 -7.78 -15.21
CA GLU A 75 -8.08 -8.78 -14.47
C GLU A 75 -7.34 -9.16 -13.17
N ALA A 76 -8.08 -9.57 -12.14
CA ALA A 76 -7.49 -9.96 -10.88
C ALA A 76 -6.55 -11.15 -11.12
N HIS A 77 -5.26 -10.85 -11.19
CA HIS A 77 -4.19 -11.83 -11.21
C HIS A 77 -3.38 -11.64 -9.94
N ASP A 78 -3.08 -12.75 -9.30
CA ASP A 78 -2.16 -12.75 -8.17
C ASP A 78 -0.76 -12.47 -8.71
N ASP A 79 -0.12 -11.45 -8.17
CA ASP A 79 1.30 -11.23 -8.42
C ASP A 79 2.09 -12.18 -7.55
N ILE A 80 3.15 -12.80 -8.10
CA ILE A 80 4.06 -13.65 -7.34
C ILE A 80 5.48 -13.12 -7.51
N GLY A 81 6.11 -12.84 -6.38
CA GLY A 81 7.45 -12.29 -6.29
C GLY A 81 8.33 -13.17 -5.40
N GLU A 82 9.57 -13.36 -5.82
CA GLU A 82 10.63 -14.01 -5.06
C GLU A 82 11.63 -12.96 -4.57
N PHE A 83 12.00 -13.04 -3.30
CA PHE A 83 12.86 -12.07 -2.64
C PHE A 83 14.25 -12.63 -2.33
N GLU A 84 15.24 -11.78 -2.51
CA GLU A 84 16.63 -11.97 -2.14
C GLU A 84 17.11 -10.76 -1.32
N ASP A 85 17.70 -11.01 -0.15
CA ASP A 85 18.32 -9.95 0.65
C ASP A 85 19.62 -9.48 -0.01
N LEU A 86 19.75 -8.18 -0.25
CA LEU A 86 20.95 -7.57 -0.80
C LEU A 86 21.94 -7.21 0.32
N PRO A 87 23.27 -7.23 0.06
CA PRO A 87 24.29 -6.96 1.07
C PRO A 87 24.20 -5.58 1.75
N ASN A 88 23.51 -4.63 1.14
CA ASN A 88 23.31 -3.28 1.66
C ASN A 88 22.04 -3.14 2.54
N GLY A 89 21.33 -4.23 2.80
CA GLY A 89 20.09 -4.25 3.61
C GLY A 89 18.80 -3.97 2.82
N ASP A 90 18.89 -3.81 1.50
CA ASP A 90 17.72 -3.75 0.62
C ASP A 90 17.23 -5.16 0.26
N ALA A 91 16.04 -5.26 -0.33
CA ALA A 91 15.52 -6.50 -0.88
C ALA A 91 15.38 -6.40 -2.41
N LEU A 92 15.82 -7.43 -3.12
CA LEU A 92 15.57 -7.60 -4.55
C LEU A 92 14.37 -8.52 -4.72
N GLU A 93 13.31 -7.99 -5.31
CA GLU A 93 12.15 -8.76 -5.75
C GLU A 93 12.28 -9.09 -7.23
N LYS A 94 12.03 -10.36 -7.57
CA LYS A 94 11.97 -10.85 -8.95
C LYS A 94 10.61 -11.49 -9.19
N GLY A 95 10.01 -11.20 -10.34
CA GLY A 95 8.74 -11.79 -10.72
C GLY A 95 8.48 -11.64 -12.20
N SER A 96 7.28 -12.04 -12.62
CA SER A 96 6.77 -11.79 -13.97
C SER A 96 5.31 -11.41 -13.87
N MET A 97 4.93 -10.32 -14.55
CA MET A 97 3.55 -9.84 -14.60
C MET A 97 3.29 -9.14 -15.94
N PRO A 98 2.03 -8.90 -16.32
CA PRO A 98 1.69 -8.04 -17.46
C PRO A 98 2.38 -6.68 -17.34
N ASN A 99 3.11 -6.27 -18.37
CA ASN A 99 3.76 -4.96 -18.42
C ASN A 99 2.85 -3.95 -19.13
N PRO A 100 2.32 -2.93 -18.42
CA PRO A 100 1.49 -1.89 -19.04
C PRO A 100 2.22 -1.08 -20.12
N ASP A 101 3.56 -1.00 -20.05
CA ASP A 101 4.39 -0.30 -21.05
C ASP A 101 4.61 -1.12 -22.33
N ASN A 102 4.26 -2.41 -22.31
CA ASN A 102 4.42 -3.34 -23.43
C ASN A 102 3.10 -4.09 -23.74
N ASN A 103 2.00 -3.34 -23.87
CA ASN A 103 0.67 -3.87 -24.22
C ASN A 103 0.21 -5.03 -23.32
N ASP A 104 0.53 -4.98 -22.03
CA ASP A 104 0.19 -6.01 -21.04
C ASP A 104 0.78 -7.41 -21.35
N GLU A 105 1.83 -7.50 -22.17
CA GLU A 105 2.57 -8.75 -22.34
C GLU A 105 3.27 -9.13 -21.02
N VAL A 106 3.23 -10.42 -20.68
CA VAL A 106 3.91 -10.93 -19.48
C VAL A 106 5.41 -10.76 -19.66
N GLN A 107 6.02 -9.98 -18.76
CA GLN A 107 7.45 -9.69 -18.78
C GLN A 107 8.05 -9.88 -17.39
N ALA A 108 9.29 -10.35 -17.36
CA ALA A 108 10.06 -10.44 -16.13
C ALA A 108 10.44 -9.05 -15.63
N TYR A 109 10.33 -8.84 -14.32
CA TYR A 109 10.71 -7.61 -13.66
C TYR A 109 11.68 -7.85 -12.52
N GLU A 110 12.41 -6.79 -12.17
CA GLU A 110 13.15 -6.71 -10.93
C GLU A 110 12.85 -5.38 -10.23
N GLU A 111 12.47 -5.45 -8.96
CA GLU A 111 12.28 -4.30 -8.10
C GLU A 111 13.28 -4.33 -6.95
N VAL A 112 13.89 -3.19 -6.64
CA VAL A 112 14.76 -3.03 -5.46
C VAL A 112 13.99 -2.22 -4.42
N TRP A 113 13.83 -2.80 -3.24
CA TRP A 113 13.05 -2.25 -2.14
C TRP A 113 13.95 -1.84 -0.98
N GLY A 114 13.80 -0.59 -0.54
CA GLY A 114 14.35 -0.10 0.71
C GLY A 114 13.29 -0.10 1.81
N SER A 115 13.74 -0.12 3.07
CA SER A 115 12.87 -0.04 4.25
C SER A 115 12.96 1.34 4.92
N ILE A 116 11.84 1.82 5.44
CA ILE A 116 11.77 2.97 6.34
C ILE A 116 11.65 2.42 7.75
N GLU A 117 12.53 2.88 8.66
CA GLU A 117 12.46 2.50 10.06
C GLU A 117 11.14 2.97 10.68
N VAL A 118 10.34 2.03 11.18
CA VAL A 118 9.14 2.33 11.96
C VAL A 118 9.54 2.29 13.43
N LYS A 119 9.57 3.47 14.07
CA LYS A 119 9.94 3.58 15.49
C LYS A 119 8.87 2.93 16.37
N PRO A 120 9.27 2.21 17.43
CA PRO A 120 8.34 1.70 18.42
C PRO A 120 7.44 2.79 18.98
N SER A 121 6.16 2.47 19.17
CA SER A 121 5.16 3.44 19.58
C SER A 121 4.01 2.77 20.32
N ASP A 122 3.41 3.49 21.27
CA ASP A 122 2.17 3.05 21.92
C ASP A 122 0.98 3.02 20.94
N GLN A 123 1.13 3.67 19.78
CA GLN A 123 0.11 3.68 18.72
C GLN A 123 0.34 2.52 17.74
N PRO A 124 -0.60 1.58 17.60
CA PRO A 124 -0.45 0.47 16.68
C PRO A 124 -0.44 0.91 15.22
N ALA A 125 0.03 0.03 14.36
CA ALA A 125 -0.18 0.06 12.92
C ALA A 125 -1.46 -0.71 12.59
N TRP A 126 -2.18 -0.28 11.54
CA TRP A 126 -3.45 -0.90 11.18
C TRP A 126 -3.80 -0.69 9.72
N ILE A 127 -4.64 -1.58 9.20
CA ILE A 127 -5.30 -1.47 7.90
C ILE A 127 -6.80 -1.71 8.08
N LEU A 128 -7.61 -0.83 7.52
CA LEU A 128 -9.06 -0.89 7.49
C LEU A 128 -9.57 -1.09 6.06
N ARG A 129 -10.70 -1.77 5.92
CA ARG A 129 -11.41 -1.95 4.64
C ARG A 129 -12.88 -1.57 4.78
N SER A 130 -13.38 -0.65 3.95
CA SER A 130 -14.76 -0.15 4.06
C SER A 130 -15.80 -1.21 3.73
N ARG A 131 -16.97 -1.17 4.37
CA ARG A 131 -18.13 -2.03 4.04
C ARG A 131 -19.19 -1.34 3.17
N ASP A 132 -18.90 -0.17 2.62
CA ASP A 132 -19.86 0.57 1.82
C ASP A 132 -20.20 -0.15 0.50
N GLY A 133 -21.45 -0.05 0.06
CA GLY A 133 -21.92 -0.73 -1.17
C GLY A 133 -21.54 -0.05 -2.48
N ASN A 134 -20.82 1.09 -2.43
CA ASN A 134 -20.53 1.93 -3.59
C ASN A 134 -19.02 2.04 -3.91
N GLY A 135 -18.26 0.99 -3.59
CA GLY A 135 -16.83 0.93 -3.83
C GLY A 135 -16.11 0.13 -2.75
N ILE A 136 -14.78 0.14 -2.79
CA ILE A 136 -13.94 -0.46 -1.78
C ILE A 136 -12.87 0.57 -1.41
N THR A 137 -12.74 0.86 -0.12
CA THR A 137 -11.74 1.78 0.42
C THR A 137 -10.82 1.02 1.37
N TYR A 138 -9.52 1.16 1.16
CA TYR A 138 -8.49 0.74 2.10
C TYR A 138 -7.90 1.96 2.78
N VAL A 139 -7.77 1.93 4.10
CA VAL A 139 -7.13 2.97 4.91
C VAL A 139 -6.02 2.31 5.72
N GLY A 140 -4.78 2.76 5.57
CA GLY A 140 -3.64 2.20 6.28
C GLY A 140 -2.86 3.27 7.04
N LYS A 141 -2.40 2.93 8.25
CA LYS A 141 -1.53 3.77 9.07
C LYS A 141 -0.35 2.95 9.60
N VAL A 142 0.87 3.43 9.33
CA VAL A 142 2.12 2.85 9.86
C VAL A 142 3.04 3.99 10.29
N GLY A 143 3.34 4.06 11.59
CA GLY A 143 4.14 5.16 12.16
C GLY A 143 3.57 6.53 11.79
N ASN A 144 4.38 7.33 11.09
CA ASN A 144 4.05 8.68 10.61
C ASN A 144 3.40 8.70 9.21
N TRP A 145 3.03 7.55 8.65
CA TRP A 145 2.47 7.46 7.30
C TRP A 145 1.03 7.00 7.32
N PHE A 146 0.22 7.64 6.49
CA PHE A 146 -1.19 7.36 6.32
C PHE A 146 -1.52 7.32 4.82
N GLN A 147 -2.16 6.24 4.36
CA GLN A 147 -2.57 6.08 2.97
C GLN A 147 -4.02 5.64 2.86
N VAL A 148 -4.76 6.24 1.94
CA VAL A 148 -6.11 5.83 1.57
C VAL A 148 -6.16 5.56 0.08
N LEU A 149 -6.72 4.41 -0.29
CA LEU A 149 -6.99 4.04 -1.68
C LEU A 149 -8.46 3.67 -1.79
N ARG A 150 -9.13 4.19 -2.82
CA ARG A 150 -10.52 3.86 -3.09
C ARG A 150 -10.74 3.53 -4.56
N LYS A 151 -11.37 2.38 -4.80
CA LYS A 151 -11.98 2.03 -6.08
C LYS A 151 -13.49 2.28 -5.98
N GLY A 152 -13.98 3.34 -6.62
CA GLY A 152 -15.40 3.65 -6.65
C GLY A 152 -16.20 2.62 -7.46
N GLY A 153 -17.50 2.49 -7.20
CA GLY A 153 -18.38 1.55 -7.94
C GLY A 153 -18.46 1.80 -9.45
N ASN A 154 -18.10 3.00 -9.91
CA ASN A 154 -17.99 3.37 -11.33
C ASN A 154 -16.60 3.07 -11.95
N GLY A 155 -15.69 2.46 -11.19
CA GLY A 155 -14.32 2.17 -11.63
C GLY A 155 -13.31 3.31 -11.45
N THR A 156 -13.73 4.49 -10.96
CA THR A 156 -12.79 5.58 -10.65
C THR A 156 -11.87 5.20 -9.49
N PHE A 157 -10.66 5.76 -9.49
CA PHE A 157 -9.68 5.57 -8.43
C PHE A 157 -9.34 6.90 -7.76
N SER A 158 -9.44 6.92 -6.44
CA SER A 158 -9.10 8.06 -5.60
C SER A 158 -8.02 7.64 -4.61
N VAL A 159 -7.08 8.52 -4.32
CA VAL A 159 -5.96 8.23 -3.41
C VAL A 159 -5.64 9.42 -2.52
N LEU A 160 -5.18 9.13 -1.32
CA LEU A 160 -4.64 10.10 -0.38
C LEU A 160 -3.36 9.50 0.24
N ARG A 161 -2.30 10.31 0.33
CA ARG A 161 -1.12 10.03 1.16
C ARG A 161 -0.86 11.22 2.06
N GLU A 162 -0.73 10.95 3.34
CA GLU A 162 -0.33 11.93 4.34
C GLU A 162 0.89 11.44 5.12
N GLU A 163 1.70 12.39 5.56
CA GLU A 163 2.88 12.14 6.38
C GLU A 163 2.86 13.09 7.57
N LYS A 164 3.16 12.56 8.76
CA LYS A 164 3.31 13.36 9.98
C LYS A 164 4.72 13.96 10.03
N VAL A 165 4.81 15.27 9.83
CA VAL A 165 6.06 16.05 9.85
C VAL A 165 5.98 17.05 10.99
N GLU A 166 6.98 17.04 11.89
CA GLU A 166 7.03 17.95 13.05
C GLU A 166 5.74 17.95 13.89
N GLY A 167 5.10 16.78 14.00
CA GLY A 167 3.87 16.58 14.77
C GLY A 167 2.58 16.91 14.02
N GLN A 168 2.64 17.41 12.78
CA GLN A 168 1.48 17.77 11.96
C GLN A 168 1.34 16.85 10.75
N TRP A 169 0.12 16.43 10.45
CA TRP A 169 -0.17 15.68 9.23
C TRP A 169 -0.18 16.61 8.02
N VAL A 170 0.60 16.25 7.00
CA VAL A 170 0.73 17.00 5.76
C VAL A 170 0.25 16.12 4.60
N LYS A 171 -0.69 16.62 3.81
CA LYS A 171 -1.13 15.98 2.57
C LYS A 171 0.00 16.01 1.54
N ARG A 172 0.50 14.83 1.17
CA ARG A 172 1.53 14.65 0.13
C ARG A 172 0.90 14.45 -1.24
N TYR A 173 -0.16 13.66 -1.31
CA TYR A 173 -0.94 13.40 -2.52
C TYR A 173 -2.42 13.33 -2.19
N ALA A 174 -3.28 13.88 -3.04
CA ALA A 174 -4.73 13.78 -2.95
C ALA A 174 -5.33 13.86 -4.37
N ILE A 175 -5.98 12.79 -4.83
CA ILE A 175 -6.58 12.71 -6.16
C ILE A 175 -7.95 12.07 -6.06
N GLY A 176 -8.88 12.59 -6.85
CA GLY A 176 -10.23 12.06 -6.98
C GLY A 176 -11.18 12.69 -5.97
N GLU A 177 -12.04 11.88 -5.39
CA GLU A 177 -13.00 12.34 -4.39
C GLU A 177 -12.36 12.62 -3.03
N GLU A 178 -13.13 13.26 -2.15
CA GLU A 178 -12.69 13.50 -0.77
C GLU A 178 -12.63 12.18 0.00
N LEU A 179 -11.46 11.89 0.56
CA LEU A 179 -11.16 10.67 1.30
C LEU A 179 -10.89 11.00 2.78
N PRO A 180 -11.12 10.05 3.71
CA PRO A 180 -10.79 10.20 5.12
C PRO A 180 -9.35 10.68 5.32
N SER A 181 -9.14 11.63 6.23
CA SER A 181 -7.88 12.40 6.30
C SER A 181 -7.48 12.69 7.75
N MET A 182 -6.25 12.32 8.13
CA MET A 182 -5.69 12.65 9.43
C MET A 182 -5.46 14.16 9.57
N ALA A 183 -5.04 14.83 8.49
CA ALA A 183 -4.89 16.28 8.45
C ALA A 183 -6.24 17.03 8.52
N GLY A 184 -7.31 16.44 7.99
CA GLY A 184 -8.65 17.04 7.97
C GLY A 184 -9.42 16.86 9.27
N SER A 185 -9.45 15.65 9.80
CA SER A 185 -10.30 15.27 10.93
C SER A 185 -9.54 15.06 12.25
N GLY A 186 -8.20 15.02 12.19
CA GLY A 186 -7.34 14.73 13.33
C GLY A 186 -7.20 13.23 13.63
N GLU A 187 -6.19 12.90 14.43
CA GLU A 187 -5.89 11.49 14.79
C GLU A 187 -6.99 10.84 15.62
N GLU A 188 -7.76 11.62 16.38
CA GLU A 188 -8.82 11.10 17.24
C GLU A 188 -9.96 10.44 16.44
N ALA A 189 -10.20 10.89 15.20
CA ALA A 189 -11.17 10.26 14.31
C ALA A 189 -10.80 8.81 13.95
N PHE A 190 -9.52 8.44 14.10
CA PHE A 190 -8.97 7.12 13.80
C PHE A 190 -8.35 6.45 15.02
N SER A 191 -8.83 6.79 16.23
CA SER A 191 -8.32 6.20 17.47
C SER A 191 -8.57 4.69 17.49
N PRO A 192 -7.51 3.84 17.60
CA PRO A 192 -7.66 2.40 17.59
C PRO A 192 -8.02 1.81 18.97
N GLU A 193 -8.43 2.65 19.93
CA GLU A 193 -8.77 2.20 21.27
C GLU A 193 -9.93 1.19 21.24
N GLY A 194 -9.68 0.00 21.80
CA GLY A 194 -10.65 -1.09 21.82
C GLY A 194 -10.82 -1.84 20.49
N TRP A 195 -10.10 -1.47 19.43
CA TRP A 195 -10.15 -2.19 18.17
C TRP A 195 -9.55 -3.59 18.31
N GLN A 196 -10.10 -4.52 17.54
CA GLN A 196 -9.59 -5.87 17.37
C GLN A 196 -9.62 -6.22 15.89
N GLN A 197 -8.72 -7.09 15.45
CA GLN A 197 -8.77 -7.60 14.09
C GLN A 197 -10.13 -8.27 13.82
N ASP A 198 -10.64 -8.11 12.60
CA ASP A 198 -11.96 -8.56 12.12
C ASP A 198 -13.18 -7.89 12.79
N MET A 199 -12.95 -6.90 13.65
CA MET A 199 -14.01 -6.05 14.20
C MET A 199 -14.48 -5.01 13.18
N ASP A 200 -15.79 -4.72 13.18
CA ASP A 200 -16.32 -3.56 12.47
C ASP A 200 -16.28 -2.31 13.36
N VAL A 201 -15.75 -1.22 12.81
CA VAL A 201 -15.57 0.08 13.46
C VAL A 201 -16.20 1.19 12.62
N GLN A 202 -16.57 2.29 13.27
CA GLN A 202 -17.10 3.49 12.61
C GLN A 202 -16.04 4.57 12.62
N VAL A 203 -15.66 5.04 11.43
CA VAL A 203 -14.72 6.14 11.24
C VAL A 203 -15.38 7.13 10.29
N GLU A 204 -15.55 8.37 10.74
CA GLU A 204 -16.17 9.44 9.93
C GLU A 204 -17.53 9.07 9.31
N GLY A 205 -18.33 8.25 9.99
CA GLY A 205 -19.65 7.81 9.53
C GLY A 205 -19.61 6.69 8.47
N VAL A 206 -18.44 6.12 8.19
CA VAL A 206 -18.27 4.94 7.34
C VAL A 206 -17.92 3.73 8.21
N THR A 207 -18.56 2.60 7.94
CA THR A 207 -18.21 1.32 8.55
C THR A 207 -16.98 0.72 7.87
N TYR A 208 -15.98 0.37 8.66
CA TYR A 208 -14.81 -0.37 8.22
C TYR A 208 -14.66 -1.67 9.00
N THR A 209 -14.12 -2.70 8.37
CA THR A 209 -13.57 -3.86 9.07
C THR A 209 -12.07 -3.62 9.32
N VAL A 210 -11.62 -3.90 10.54
CA VAL A 210 -10.20 -3.87 10.91
C VAL A 210 -9.51 -5.10 10.34
N TYR A 211 -8.89 -4.98 9.17
CA TYR A 211 -8.21 -6.09 8.50
C TYR A 211 -6.90 -6.47 9.19
N ALA A 212 -6.17 -5.47 9.70
CA ALA A 212 -4.95 -5.70 10.45
C ALA A 212 -4.83 -4.69 11.59
N LEU A 213 -4.28 -5.13 12.71
CA LEU A 213 -3.99 -4.30 13.87
C LEU A 213 -2.79 -4.89 14.60
N GLU A 214 -1.68 -4.17 14.62
CA GLU A 214 -0.39 -4.70 15.06
C GLU A 214 0.40 -3.69 15.87
N LYS A 215 1.13 -4.17 16.88
CA LYS A 215 2.05 -3.33 17.65
C LYS A 215 3.28 -2.99 16.82
N VAL A 216 3.83 -1.80 17.08
CA VAL A 216 4.98 -1.23 16.37
C VAL A 216 6.16 -1.13 17.32
#